data_AF-A0AAD4CLU9-F1
#
_entry.id   AF-A0AAD4CLU9-F1
#
_cell.length_a   1.000
_cell.length_b   1.000
_cell.length_c   1.000
_cell.angle_alpha   90.00
_cell.angle_beta   90.00
_cell.angle_gamma   90.00
#
_symmetry.space_group_name_H-M   'P 1'
#
loop_
_entity.id
_entity.type
_entity.pdbx_description
1 polymer ?
#
loop_
_entity_poly.entity_id
_entity_poly.type
_entity_poly.pdbx_seq_one_letter_code
_entity_poly.pdbx_strand_id
1 'polypeptide(L)'
;MRLAITLAAAIAAATGANALFDCNSNQHAFPPTAGKFVVHYTSIRDTEINGEPWVRICKPSGNGWSQVDPLTMDCSQDKFKFSRSQTGLRGNLYVVNGNGCNDDSSNLDGALLSYNGQRRSLEGDDDNCGKRDHGISCEFSI
;
A
#
# COMPACT_ATOMS: atom_id res chain seq x y z
N MET A 1 39.16 -45.21 -1.88
CA MET A 1 37.67 -45.29 -1.91
C MET A 1 37.22 -44.95 -0.50
N ARG A 2 36.51 -43.87 -0.13
CA ARG A 2 35.91 -42.69 -0.77
C ARG A 2 35.96 -41.57 0.30
N LEU A 3 36.31 -40.34 -0.08
CA LEU A 3 36.10 -39.15 0.75
C LEU A 3 34.59 -38.88 0.83
N ALA A 4 34.04 -38.77 2.04
CA ALA A 4 32.69 -38.26 2.25
C ALA A 4 32.79 -36.79 2.68
N ILE A 5 32.52 -35.89 1.74
CA ILE A 5 32.35 -34.46 2.03
C ILE A 5 30.89 -34.27 2.39
N THR A 6 30.57 -34.14 3.67
CA THR A 6 29.26 -33.70 4.14
C THR A 6 29.22 -32.18 4.06
N LEU A 7 28.65 -31.65 2.98
CA LEU A 7 28.33 -30.24 2.85
C LEU A 7 27.06 -29.96 3.69
N ALA A 8 27.23 -29.37 4.87
CA ALA A 8 26.09 -28.89 5.65
C ALA A 8 25.58 -27.60 4.99
N ALA A 9 24.42 -27.68 4.35
CA ALA A 9 23.72 -26.52 3.81
C ALA A 9 23.34 -25.60 4.98
N ALA A 10 23.96 -24.41 5.01
CA ALA A 10 23.49 -23.33 5.86
C ALA A 10 22.14 -22.87 5.33
N ILE A 11 21.07 -23.22 6.04
CA ILE A 11 19.76 -22.61 5.84
C ILE A 11 19.90 -21.18 6.37
N ALA A 12 20.22 -20.24 5.49
CA ALA A 12 20.07 -18.83 5.79
C ALA A 12 18.57 -18.58 5.96
N ALA A 13 18.12 -18.49 7.21
CA ALA A 13 16.84 -17.89 7.51
C ALA A 13 16.90 -16.45 7.01
N ALA A 14 16.27 -16.19 5.86
CA ALA A 14 15.99 -14.84 5.42
C ALA A 14 14.99 -14.26 6.42
N THR A 15 15.50 -13.63 7.48
CA THR A 15 14.73 -12.67 8.26
C THR A 15 14.50 -11.47 7.34
N GLY A 16 13.46 -11.55 6.51
CA GLY A 16 12.98 -10.42 5.73
C GLY A 16 12.67 -9.30 6.71
N ALA A 17 13.43 -8.22 6.64
CA ALA A 17 13.04 -6.99 7.30
C ALA A 17 11.76 -6.52 6.60
N ASN A 18 10.59 -6.88 7.15
CA ASN A 18 9.31 -6.40 6.66
C ASN A 18 9.15 -4.94 7.09
N ALA A 19 9.85 -4.04 6.40
CA ALA A 19 9.70 -2.62 6.59
C ALA A 19 8.34 -2.21 6.00
N LEU A 20 7.52 -1.52 6.78
CA LEU A 20 6.30 -0.88 6.28
C LEU A 20 6.64 -0.02 5.05
N PHE A 21 5.76 -0.01 4.05
CA PHE A 21 5.91 0.84 2.87
C PHE A 21 6.23 2.29 3.29
N ASP A 22 7.30 2.83 2.70
CA ASP A 22 7.75 4.21 2.89
C ASP A 22 7.77 4.96 1.56
N CYS A 23 7.26 6.18 1.58
CA CYS A 23 7.10 6.98 0.37
C CYS A 23 8.43 7.33 -0.32
N ASN A 24 9.55 7.43 0.40
CA ASN A 24 10.84 7.76 -0.20
C ASN A 24 11.52 6.54 -0.81
N SER A 25 11.41 5.38 -0.19
CA SER A 25 12.09 4.17 -0.66
C SER A 25 11.25 3.25 -1.54
N ASN A 26 9.91 3.33 -1.53
CA ASN A 26 9.06 2.34 -2.18
C ASN A 26 8.10 2.92 -3.24
N GLN A 27 7.93 4.24 -3.31
CA GLN A 27 6.97 4.89 -4.21
C GLN A 27 7.46 5.00 -5.66
N HIS A 28 8.09 3.96 -6.20
CA HIS A 28 8.75 4.00 -7.51
C HIS A 28 7.79 4.15 -8.70
N ALA A 29 6.51 3.82 -8.52
CA ALA A 29 5.52 3.88 -9.60
C ALA A 29 5.22 5.31 -10.06
N PHE A 30 5.42 6.32 -9.20
CA PHE A 30 5.10 7.71 -9.50
C PHE A 30 6.18 8.62 -8.95
N PRO A 31 6.72 9.56 -9.75
CA PRO A 31 7.64 10.57 -9.24
C PRO A 31 6.89 11.66 -8.45
N PRO A 32 7.53 12.34 -7.47
CA PRO A 32 6.95 13.50 -6.81
C PRO A 32 6.54 14.56 -7.83
N THR A 33 5.24 14.80 -7.97
CA THR A 33 4.70 15.71 -8.98
C THR A 33 3.81 16.77 -8.32
N ALA A 34 4.14 18.05 -8.52
CA ALA A 34 3.36 19.15 -7.95
C ALA A 34 1.88 19.07 -8.36
N GLY A 35 0.98 19.29 -7.40
CA GLY A 35 -0.46 19.18 -7.62
C GLY A 35 -1.01 17.75 -7.59
N LYS A 36 -0.16 16.75 -7.32
CA LYS A 36 -0.57 15.35 -7.17
C LYS A 36 -0.18 14.79 -5.81
N PHE A 37 -0.73 13.62 -5.48
CA PHE A 37 -0.32 12.81 -4.33
C PHE A 37 -0.54 11.34 -4.66
N VAL A 38 0.08 10.46 -3.88
CA VAL A 38 -0.08 9.02 -4.02
C VAL A 38 -0.67 8.43 -2.75
N VAL A 39 -1.52 7.44 -2.91
CA VAL A 39 -2.02 6.60 -1.83
C VAL A 39 -1.54 5.18 -2.08
N HIS A 40 -0.78 4.64 -1.13
CA HIS A 40 -0.48 3.22 -1.07
C HIS A 40 -1.53 2.53 -0.21
N TYR A 41 -2.15 1.47 -0.73
CA TYR A 41 -3.06 0.59 -0.03
C TYR A 41 -2.41 -0.77 0.21
N THR A 42 -2.53 -1.28 1.42
CA THR A 42 -2.04 -2.61 1.82
C THR A 42 -3.20 -3.41 2.38
N SER A 43 -3.44 -4.60 1.82
CA SER A 43 -4.48 -5.54 2.30
C SER A 43 -4.05 -6.28 3.56
N ILE A 44 -5.00 -6.92 4.25
CA ILE A 44 -4.74 -7.75 5.44
C ILE A 44 -3.69 -8.84 5.19
N ARG A 45 -3.67 -9.44 4.01
CA ARG A 45 -2.70 -10.49 3.67
C ARG A 45 -1.27 -9.97 3.53
N ASP A 46 -1.14 -8.71 3.14
CA ASP A 46 0.15 -8.08 2.84
C ASP A 46 0.59 -7.12 3.97
N THR A 47 -0.18 -7.04 5.07
CA THR A 47 0.04 -6.07 6.16
C THR A 47 1.00 -6.59 7.21
N GLU A 48 1.74 -5.65 7.81
CA GLU A 48 2.54 -5.87 9.01
C GLU A 48 1.95 -5.14 10.24
N ILE A 49 0.79 -4.47 10.08
CA ILE A 49 0.15 -3.68 11.12
C ILE A 49 -1.04 -4.46 11.68
N ASN A 50 -0.81 -5.22 12.75
CA ASN A 50 -1.84 -5.87 13.57
C ASN A 50 -2.91 -6.67 12.79
N GLY A 51 -2.60 -7.18 11.60
CA GLY A 51 -3.59 -7.88 10.78
C GLY A 51 -4.72 -6.99 10.26
N GLU A 52 -4.48 -5.69 10.08
CA GLU A 52 -5.46 -4.77 9.51
C GLU A 52 -4.95 -4.21 8.17
N PRO A 53 -5.81 -4.02 7.16
CA PRO A 53 -5.47 -3.24 6.00
C PRO A 53 -5.27 -1.77 6.38
N TRP A 54 -4.46 -1.07 5.59
CA TRP A 54 -4.14 0.32 5.83
C TRP A 54 -3.82 1.07 4.55
N VAL A 55 -3.84 2.39 4.66
CA VAL A 55 -3.33 3.28 3.62
C VAL A 55 -2.23 4.19 4.14
N ARG A 56 -1.28 4.53 3.28
CA ARG A 56 -0.32 5.62 3.50
C ARG A 56 -0.39 6.60 2.35
N ILE A 57 -0.30 7.89 2.68
CA ILE A 57 -0.45 8.98 1.72
C ILE A 57 0.90 9.67 1.56
N CYS A 58 1.42 9.68 0.34
CA CYS A 58 2.64 10.33 -0.07
C CYS A 58 2.32 11.66 -0.76
N LYS A 59 2.80 12.77 -0.18
CA LYS A 59 2.63 14.12 -0.73
C LYS A 59 3.99 14.66 -1.19
N PRO A 60 4.10 15.21 -2.41
CA PRO A 60 5.34 15.80 -2.89
C PRO A 60 5.83 16.89 -1.93
N SER A 61 7.13 16.88 -1.63
CA SER A 61 7.78 17.87 -0.77
C SER A 61 9.19 18.14 -1.30
N GLY A 62 9.36 19.28 -1.98
CA GLY A 62 10.60 19.57 -2.70
C GLY A 62 10.89 18.51 -3.76
N ASN A 63 12.07 17.87 -3.69
CA ASN A 63 12.47 16.80 -4.60
C ASN A 63 12.13 15.39 -4.07
N GLY A 64 11.40 15.28 -2.96
CA GLY A 64 11.09 14.00 -2.31
C GLY A 64 9.62 13.90 -1.90
N TRP A 65 9.35 12.99 -0.97
CA TRP A 65 8.03 12.76 -0.43
C TRP A 65 7.95 13.12 1.05
N SER A 66 6.87 13.76 1.42
CA SER A 66 6.37 13.76 2.80
C SER A 66 5.27 12.70 2.92
N GLN A 67 5.08 12.14 4.11
CA GLN A 67 4.07 11.14 4.33
C GLN A 67 3.29 11.38 5.62
N VAL A 68 2.06 10.88 5.66
CA VAL A 68 1.31 10.70 6.91
C VAL A 68 1.57 9.32 7.46
N ASP A 69 1.36 9.15 8.77
CA ASP A 69 1.37 7.82 9.39
C ASP A 69 0.31 6.91 8.77
N PRO A 70 0.52 5.58 8.77
CA PRO A 70 -0.45 4.64 8.23
C PRO A 70 -1.81 4.82 8.89
N LEU A 71 -2.85 4.84 8.07
CA LEU A 71 -4.24 4.89 8.52
C LEU A 71 -4.85 3.51 8.35
N THR A 72 -5.05 2.81 9.47
CA THR A 72 -5.64 1.46 9.50
C THR A 72 -7.15 1.49 9.29
N MET A 73 -7.68 0.37 8.83
CA MET A 73 -9.09 0.16 8.54
C MET A 73 -9.52 -1.17 9.15
N ASP A 74 -10.51 -1.14 10.04
CA ASP A 74 -11.04 -2.35 10.70
C ASP A 74 -11.87 -3.19 9.72
N CYS A 75 -11.50 -4.46 9.54
CA CYS A 75 -12.24 -5.34 8.64
C CYS A 75 -13.70 -5.65 9.02
N SER A 76 -14.21 -5.16 10.16
CA SER A 76 -15.65 -5.13 10.48
C SER A 76 -16.46 -4.19 9.57
N GLN A 77 -15.79 -3.29 8.83
CA GLN A 77 -16.40 -2.37 7.87
C GLN A 77 -15.78 -2.53 6.48
N ASP A 78 -16.57 -2.33 5.44
CA ASP A 78 -16.09 -2.36 4.06
C ASP A 78 -15.69 -0.96 3.55
N LYS A 79 -16.23 0.12 4.15
CA LYS A 79 -16.09 1.48 3.63
C LYS A 79 -15.56 2.44 4.68
N PHE A 80 -14.49 3.13 4.32
CA PHE A 80 -13.80 4.06 5.18
C PHE A 80 -13.79 5.46 4.60
N LYS A 81 -13.84 6.44 5.50
CA LYS A 81 -13.67 7.86 5.19
C LYS A 81 -12.59 8.43 6.09
N PHE A 82 -11.47 8.80 5.49
CA PHE A 82 -10.42 9.55 6.18
C PHE A 82 -10.61 11.04 5.93
N SER A 83 -10.73 11.78 7.02
CA SER A 83 -10.94 13.22 6.98
C SER A 83 -9.67 13.97 6.56
N ARG A 84 -9.86 15.25 6.21
CA ARG A 84 -8.77 16.18 5.90
C ARG A 84 -7.74 16.30 7.02
N SER A 85 -8.18 16.24 8.28
CA SER A 85 -7.26 16.33 9.43
C SER A 85 -6.41 15.08 9.60
N GLN A 86 -6.93 13.90 9.26
CA GLN A 86 -6.17 12.64 9.30
C GLN A 86 -5.17 12.54 8.14
N THR A 87 -5.55 13.00 6.96
CA THR A 87 -4.78 12.82 5.71
C THR A 87 -3.88 14.01 5.37
N GLY A 88 -4.20 15.19 5.89
CA GLY A 88 -3.60 16.45 5.46
C GLY A 88 -3.91 16.81 4.00
N LEU A 89 -4.94 16.19 3.38
CA LEU A 89 -5.41 16.50 2.03
C LEU A 89 -6.47 17.62 2.04
N ARG A 90 -6.80 18.16 0.85
CA ARG A 90 -7.84 19.20 0.70
C ARG A 90 -9.25 18.63 0.75
N GLY A 91 -9.44 17.39 0.30
CA GLY A 91 -10.68 16.63 0.37
C GLY A 91 -10.61 15.45 1.35
N ASN A 92 -11.72 14.73 1.51
CA ASN A 92 -11.71 13.44 2.21
C ASN A 92 -11.23 12.34 1.26
N LEU A 93 -10.47 11.39 1.79
CA LEU A 93 -10.15 10.15 1.10
C LEU A 93 -11.17 9.08 1.50
N TYR A 94 -11.67 8.35 0.53
CA TYR A 94 -12.57 7.22 0.74
C TYR A 94 -11.90 5.94 0.27
N VAL A 95 -12.11 4.87 1.03
CA VAL A 95 -11.59 3.54 0.72
C VAL A 95 -12.74 2.54 0.79
N VAL A 96 -12.80 1.65 -0.19
CA VAL A 96 -13.61 0.43 -0.14
C VAL A 96 -12.62 -0.73 -0.09
N ASN A 97 -12.74 -1.61 0.90
CA ASN A 97 -11.80 -2.70 1.10
C ASN A 97 -11.99 -3.81 0.08
N GLY A 98 -13.23 -4.14 -0.30
CA GLY A 98 -13.49 -5.30 -1.15
C GLY A 98 -12.80 -6.55 -0.58
N ASN A 99 -12.10 -7.29 -1.42
CA ASN A 99 -11.30 -8.45 -0.99
C ASN A 99 -10.05 -8.11 -0.16
N GLY A 100 -9.73 -6.85 0.06
CA GLY A 100 -8.55 -6.45 0.84
C GLY A 100 -8.63 -6.77 2.35
N CYS A 101 -9.80 -7.17 2.84
CA CYS A 101 -10.01 -7.73 4.18
C CYS A 101 -10.10 -9.27 4.22
N ASN A 102 -9.90 -9.93 3.08
CA ASN A 102 -9.87 -11.38 2.99
C ASN A 102 -8.40 -11.84 2.90
N ASP A 103 -7.90 -12.45 3.96
CA ASP A 103 -6.51 -12.95 4.06
C ASP A 103 -6.23 -14.12 3.12
N ASP A 104 -7.26 -14.90 2.79
CA ASP A 104 -7.20 -15.97 1.78
C ASP A 104 -7.30 -15.45 0.33
N SER A 105 -7.66 -14.18 0.12
CA SER A 105 -7.80 -13.62 -1.23
C SER A 105 -6.45 -13.36 -1.88
N SER A 106 -6.36 -13.69 -3.19
CA SER A 106 -5.19 -13.38 -4.00
C SER A 106 -5.26 -12.05 -4.75
N ASN A 107 -6.44 -11.45 -4.82
CA ASN A 107 -6.72 -10.23 -5.57
C ASN A 107 -7.36 -9.16 -4.67
N LEU A 108 -7.67 -7.99 -5.25
CA LEU A 108 -8.31 -6.87 -4.57
C LEU A 108 -9.68 -6.56 -5.21
N ASP A 109 -10.42 -7.59 -5.63
CA ASP A 109 -11.74 -7.42 -6.26
C ASP A 109 -12.66 -6.57 -5.38
N GLY A 110 -13.30 -5.57 -5.97
CA GLY A 110 -14.17 -4.61 -5.31
C GLY A 110 -13.43 -3.53 -4.50
N ALA A 111 -12.11 -3.59 -4.36
CA ALA A 111 -11.34 -2.61 -3.61
C ALA A 111 -11.09 -1.34 -4.43
N LEU A 112 -11.25 -0.18 -3.79
CA LEU A 112 -11.31 1.10 -4.46
C LEU A 112 -10.79 2.22 -3.58
N LEU A 113 -10.03 3.14 -4.16
CA LEU A 113 -9.71 4.43 -3.55
C LEU A 113 -10.48 5.56 -4.27
N SER A 114 -10.94 6.55 -3.53
CA SER A 114 -11.66 7.69 -4.12
C SER A 114 -11.34 9.02 -3.43
N TYR A 115 -11.09 10.05 -4.23
CA TYR A 115 -10.77 11.40 -3.77
C TYR A 115 -11.24 12.46 -4.78
N ASN A 116 -11.98 13.46 -4.32
CA ASN A 116 -12.48 14.56 -5.16
C ASN A 116 -13.11 14.10 -6.50
N GLY A 117 -13.92 13.03 -6.46
CA GLY A 117 -14.58 12.47 -7.65
C GLY A 117 -13.68 11.58 -8.54
N GLN A 118 -12.37 11.56 -8.30
CA GLN A 118 -11.48 10.58 -8.91
C GLN A 118 -11.66 9.23 -8.20
N ARG A 119 -11.73 8.16 -8.99
CA ARG A 119 -11.83 6.78 -8.54
C ARG A 119 -10.63 6.01 -9.05
N ARG A 120 -10.08 5.11 -8.23
CA ARG A 120 -8.97 4.23 -8.56
C ARG A 120 -9.32 2.80 -8.20
N SER A 121 -9.45 1.95 -9.21
CA SER A 121 -9.65 0.52 -8.98
C SER A 121 -8.34 -0.11 -8.54
N LEU A 122 -8.38 -0.96 -7.51
CA LEU A 122 -7.20 -1.64 -7.00
C LEU A 122 -7.02 -3.04 -7.60
N GLU A 123 -7.93 -3.44 -8.49
CA GLU A 123 -7.96 -4.78 -9.10
C GLU A 123 -6.79 -5.05 -10.06
N GLY A 124 -6.10 -4.00 -10.51
CA GLY A 124 -4.85 -4.10 -11.29
C GLY A 124 -4.87 -3.43 -12.67
N ASP A 125 -6.04 -2.97 -13.14
CA ASP A 125 -6.22 -2.45 -14.51
C ASP A 125 -6.40 -0.91 -14.58
N ASP A 126 -6.10 -0.16 -13.51
CA ASP A 126 -6.19 1.30 -13.51
C ASP A 126 -4.85 1.94 -13.91
N ASP A 127 -4.83 2.71 -15.00
CA ASP A 127 -3.62 3.38 -15.52
C ASP A 127 -2.97 4.35 -14.53
N ASN A 128 -3.71 4.81 -13.51
CA ASN A 128 -3.19 5.68 -12.45
C ASN A 128 -2.82 4.89 -11.19
N CYS A 129 -2.77 3.56 -11.27
CA CYS A 129 -2.25 2.69 -10.24
C CYS A 129 -1.01 1.94 -10.76
N GLY A 130 -0.05 1.76 -9.86
CA GLY A 130 1.11 0.91 -10.11
C GLY A 130 0.74 -0.57 -10.05
N LYS A 131 1.72 -1.41 -10.34
CA LYS A 131 1.58 -2.86 -10.15
C LYS A 131 1.46 -3.20 -8.67
N ARG A 132 0.74 -4.29 -8.36
CA ARG A 132 0.68 -4.83 -7.01
C ARG A 132 2.05 -5.39 -6.59
N ASP A 133 2.56 -4.89 -5.47
CA ASP A 133 3.79 -5.33 -4.80
C ASP A 133 3.65 -5.06 -3.30
N HIS A 134 3.27 -6.08 -2.54
CA HIS A 134 2.93 -5.97 -1.11
C HIS A 134 1.92 -4.85 -0.76
N GLY A 135 1.03 -4.58 -1.71
CA GLY A 135 0.11 -3.45 -1.72
C GLY A 135 0.02 -2.85 -3.11
N ILE A 136 -0.66 -1.72 -3.25
CA ILE A 136 -0.83 -1.03 -4.53
C ILE A 136 -0.81 0.48 -4.30
N SER A 137 -0.02 1.18 -5.10
CA SER A 137 0.05 2.65 -5.06
C SER A 137 -0.77 3.23 -6.20
N CYS A 138 -1.56 4.27 -5.92
CA CYS A 138 -2.35 4.99 -6.94
C CYS A 138 -2.20 6.50 -6.81
N GLU A 139 -2.06 7.18 -7.96
CA GLU A 139 -1.89 8.62 -8.05
C GLU A 139 -3.22 9.37 -8.21
N PHE A 140 -3.32 10.52 -7.55
CA PHE A 140 -4.46 11.41 -7.56
C PHE A 140 -4.02 12.86 -7.80
N SER A 141 -4.87 13.62 -8.48
CA SER A 141 -4.76 15.08 -8.56
C SER A 141 -5.41 15.74 -7.33
N ILE A 142 -4.83 16.83 -6.83
CA ILE A 142 -5.28 17.56 -5.63
C ILE A 142 -6.56 18.37 -5.87
#